data_AF-A0A925NDN2-F1
#
_entry.id   AF-A0A925NDN2-F1
#
_cell.length_a   1.000
_cell.length_b   1.000
_cell.length_c   1.000
_cell.angle_alpha   90.00
_cell.angle_beta   90.00
_cell.angle_gamma   90.00
#
_symmetry.space_group_name_H-M   'P 1'
#
loop_
_entity.id
_entity.type
_entity.pdbx_description
1 polymer ?
#
loop_
_entity_poly.entity_id
_entity_poly.type
_entity_poly.pdbx_seq_one_letter_code
_entity_poly.pdbx_strand_id
1 'polypeptide(L)'
;MTPSEEKNSKPKFWSAGLAMVPLVLFATAIHHCAKVSANELELGPQSKFPDGTALQINPIQDLNYKSKLDILNMRTYAINVYRALLIGQYNATQSVFGEITDGKPWWGMAGQYIWGEGQRSIEGMSEESRFILNPFLLVGANPWTAMIWNKEKITEDDLRRYDFPYTWLPQSLRFWPSAKMGQVVYDVTGFNQRLRQYADKIEKGDENNHFGLVAYNARDFGYDYMFISPTQSANIENTDKNKDVVQIRHYIHTGDSSKYPGGCNNMSPAIAQIDDIVYTKLPARATVYLWKQRPPSVNAKPDLTFVVDLK
;
A
#
# COMPACT_ATOMS: atom_id res chain seq x y z
N MET A 1 -16.38 88.06 -13.73
CA MET A 1 -15.42 87.38 -12.83
C MET A 1 -14.63 86.40 -13.67
N THR A 2 -13.33 86.63 -13.72
CA THR A 2 -12.24 85.80 -14.26
C THR A 2 -12.27 84.34 -13.76
N PRO A 3 -11.49 83.38 -14.31
CA PRO A 3 -10.85 83.30 -15.64
C PRO A 3 -10.88 81.89 -16.30
N SER A 4 -10.39 81.82 -17.56
CA SER A 4 -9.46 80.82 -18.18
C SER A 4 -9.62 79.31 -17.90
N GLU A 5 -9.59 78.40 -18.87
CA GLU A 5 -8.43 77.88 -19.63
C GLU A 5 -9.00 76.83 -20.62
N GLU A 6 -8.74 76.84 -21.92
CA GLU A 6 -7.50 76.54 -22.65
C GLU A 6 -7.66 75.19 -23.40
N LYS A 7 -7.63 75.29 -24.73
CA LYS A 7 -7.57 74.15 -25.65
C LYS A 7 -6.22 73.46 -25.47
N ASN A 8 -6.18 72.13 -25.45
CA ASN A 8 -5.03 71.46 -26.06
C ASN A 8 -5.31 70.07 -26.63
N SER A 9 -4.61 69.83 -27.72
CA SER A 9 -4.89 68.82 -28.73
C SER A 9 -3.77 67.77 -28.81
N LYS A 10 -4.16 66.54 -29.22
CA LYS A 10 -3.33 65.47 -29.83
C LYS A 10 -2.39 64.70 -28.87
N PRO A 11 -1.86 63.51 -29.24
CA PRO A 11 -2.02 62.74 -30.49
C PRO A 11 -2.46 61.26 -30.30
N LYS A 12 -2.97 60.67 -31.39
CA LYS A 12 -2.94 59.22 -31.62
C LYS A 12 -1.49 58.78 -31.78
N PHE A 13 -1.01 57.91 -30.91
CA PHE A 13 0.20 57.12 -31.15
C PHE A 13 -0.17 55.65 -31.26
N TRP A 14 0.14 55.09 -32.43
CA TRP A 14 0.39 53.67 -32.60
C TRP A 14 1.72 53.34 -31.95
N SER A 15 1.75 52.33 -31.10
CA SER A 15 2.95 51.56 -30.79
C SER A 15 2.59 50.08 -30.81
N ALA A 16 3.00 49.42 -31.89
CA ALA A 16 3.21 47.98 -31.91
C ALA A 16 4.36 47.65 -30.95
N GLY A 17 4.24 46.58 -30.18
CA GLY A 17 5.37 46.09 -29.38
C GLY A 17 5.01 45.05 -28.33
N LEU A 18 5.15 43.78 -28.72
CA LEU A 18 5.29 42.58 -27.88
C LEU A 18 4.10 42.16 -26.99
N ALA A 19 3.27 41.30 -27.58
CA ALA A 19 2.55 40.28 -26.81
C ALA A 19 3.58 39.27 -26.25
N MET A 20 3.97 39.42 -24.98
CA MET A 20 4.49 38.29 -24.21
C MET A 20 3.33 37.35 -23.89
N VAL A 21 3.10 36.41 -24.79
CA VAL A 21 2.27 35.22 -24.55
C VAL A 21 3.03 34.30 -23.58
N PRO A 22 2.33 33.66 -22.62
CA PRO A 22 2.84 33.45 -21.28
C PRO A 22 3.68 32.18 -21.16
N LEU A 23 4.92 32.32 -20.67
CA LEU A 23 5.78 31.19 -20.30
C LEU A 23 5.38 30.53 -18.96
N VAL A 24 4.21 30.87 -18.41
CA VAL A 24 3.72 30.37 -17.11
C VAL A 24 2.70 29.23 -17.27
N LEU A 25 2.19 28.96 -18.48
CA LEU A 25 1.22 27.87 -18.70
C LEU A 25 1.85 26.50 -19.01
N PHE A 26 3.17 26.40 -19.20
CA PHE A 26 3.84 25.10 -19.38
C PHE A 26 4.39 24.48 -18.08
N ALA A 27 4.60 25.27 -17.02
CA ALA A 27 5.09 24.75 -15.74
C ALA A 27 3.99 24.06 -14.89
N THR A 28 2.72 24.44 -15.09
CA THR A 28 1.57 23.84 -14.39
C THR A 28 1.05 22.57 -15.05
N ALA A 29 1.29 22.38 -16.36
CA ALA A 29 0.98 21.14 -17.07
C ALA A 29 1.93 19.99 -16.69
N ILE A 30 3.20 20.30 -16.35
CA ILE A 30 4.18 19.28 -15.94
C ILE A 30 3.90 18.77 -14.50
N HIS A 31 3.29 19.57 -13.64
CA HIS A 31 2.93 19.14 -12.27
C HIS A 31 1.63 18.32 -12.19
N HIS A 32 0.83 18.28 -13.26
CA HIS A 32 -0.39 17.45 -13.32
C HIS A 32 -0.18 16.07 -13.96
N CYS A 33 0.99 15.81 -14.56
CA CYS A 33 1.29 14.54 -15.23
C CYS A 33 1.80 13.41 -14.31
N ALA A 34 2.00 13.64 -13.00
CA ALA A 34 2.58 12.64 -12.09
C ALA A 34 1.58 12.01 -11.10
N LYS A 35 0.27 12.04 -11.39
CA LYS A 35 -0.74 11.41 -10.50
C LYS A 35 -1.01 9.93 -10.80
N VAL A 36 -0.67 9.47 -12.01
CA VAL A 36 -0.90 8.09 -12.47
C VAL A 36 0.43 7.35 -12.48
N SER A 37 0.44 6.08 -12.06
CA SER A 37 1.66 5.27 -12.11
C SER A 37 2.12 5.08 -13.56
N ALA A 38 3.43 5.20 -13.78
CA ALA A 38 4.10 4.83 -15.02
C ALA A 38 4.78 3.46 -14.95
N ASN A 39 4.71 2.79 -13.79
CA ASN A 39 5.34 1.49 -13.60
C ASN A 39 4.48 0.40 -14.24
N GLU A 40 5.13 -0.54 -14.92
CA GLU A 40 4.43 -1.63 -15.58
C GLU A 40 5.20 -2.95 -15.41
N LEU A 41 4.44 -4.01 -15.18
CA LEU A 41 4.95 -5.38 -15.12
C LEU A 41 5.01 -5.97 -16.53
N GLU A 42 6.09 -6.70 -16.85
CA GLU A 42 6.22 -7.44 -18.10
C GLU A 42 5.37 -8.72 -18.04
N LEU A 43 4.11 -8.63 -18.47
CA LEU A 43 3.12 -9.70 -18.37
C LEU A 43 2.60 -10.18 -19.74
N GLY A 44 2.07 -11.40 -19.75
CA GLY A 44 1.47 -12.06 -20.92
C GLY A 44 2.43 -13.01 -21.64
N PRO A 45 1.98 -13.65 -22.75
CA PRO A 45 2.72 -14.74 -23.40
C PRO A 45 4.12 -14.37 -23.91
N GLN A 46 4.42 -13.08 -24.02
CA GLN A 46 5.71 -12.55 -24.47
C GLN A 46 6.67 -12.25 -23.32
N SER A 47 6.24 -12.40 -22.07
CA SER A 47 7.08 -12.13 -20.91
C SER A 47 8.29 -13.06 -20.90
N LYS A 48 9.47 -12.48 -20.72
CA LYS A 48 10.73 -13.23 -20.59
C LYS A 48 11.01 -13.69 -19.17
N PHE A 49 10.26 -13.18 -18.20
CA PHE A 49 10.44 -13.54 -16.80
C PHE A 49 9.83 -14.93 -16.55
N PRO A 50 10.58 -15.91 -16.00
CA PRO A 50 10.09 -17.28 -15.90
C PRO A 50 8.87 -17.42 -15.00
N ASP A 51 7.89 -18.20 -15.46
CA ASP A 51 6.71 -18.52 -14.68
C ASP A 51 7.04 -19.35 -13.43
N GLY A 52 6.32 -19.10 -12.34
CA GLY A 52 6.49 -19.76 -11.05
C GLY A 52 7.72 -19.30 -10.27
N THR A 53 8.46 -18.29 -10.76
CA THR A 53 9.65 -17.75 -10.09
C THR A 53 9.29 -17.28 -8.68
N ALA A 54 10.03 -17.77 -7.69
CA ALA A 54 9.94 -17.31 -6.32
C ALA A 54 10.64 -15.96 -6.16
N LEU A 55 9.94 -15.00 -5.57
CA LEU A 55 10.49 -13.72 -5.17
C LEU A 55 10.82 -13.78 -3.67
N GLN A 56 11.97 -13.23 -3.32
CA GLN A 56 12.41 -13.11 -1.94
C GLN A 56 11.48 -12.13 -1.22
N ILE A 57 10.98 -12.56 -0.06
CA ILE A 57 10.33 -11.68 0.89
C ILE A 57 11.43 -10.97 1.68
N ASN A 58 11.47 -9.65 1.57
CA ASN A 58 12.33 -8.82 2.41
C ASN A 58 11.80 -8.82 3.85
N PRO A 59 12.69 -8.95 4.85
CA PRO A 59 12.28 -8.89 6.25
C PRO A 59 11.73 -7.52 6.59
N ILE A 60 10.88 -7.47 7.63
CA ILE A 60 10.46 -6.21 8.25
C ILE A 60 11.68 -5.45 8.78
N GLN A 61 11.63 -4.12 8.68
CA GLN A 61 12.73 -3.24 9.09
C GLN A 61 12.18 -2.00 9.78
N ASP A 62 13.03 -1.38 10.59
CA ASP A 62 12.74 -0.09 11.17
C ASP A 62 12.88 1.01 10.11
N LEU A 63 11.84 1.81 9.94
CA LEU A 63 11.77 2.97 9.06
C LEU A 63 11.69 4.29 9.85
N ASN A 64 11.66 4.23 11.19
CA ASN A 64 11.55 5.41 12.04
C ASN A 64 12.63 6.44 11.71
N TYR A 65 12.18 7.69 11.57
CA TYR A 65 13.02 8.87 11.37
C TYR A 65 13.90 8.86 10.10
N LYS A 66 13.73 7.88 9.20
CA LYS A 66 14.39 7.89 7.89
C LYS A 66 13.82 9.00 7.01
N SER A 67 14.61 9.42 6.02
CA SER A 67 14.07 10.26 4.95
C SER A 67 13.19 9.43 4.00
N LYS A 68 12.21 10.06 3.37
CA LYS A 68 11.44 9.49 2.27
C LYS A 68 12.36 8.97 1.17
N LEU A 69 13.44 9.70 0.86
CA LEU A 69 14.41 9.27 -0.14
C LEU A 69 15.05 7.93 0.21
N ASP A 70 15.49 7.75 1.46
CA ASP A 70 16.09 6.48 1.91
C ASP A 70 15.09 5.33 1.79
N ILE A 71 13.85 5.55 2.22
CA ILE A 71 12.78 4.54 2.16
C ILE A 71 12.48 4.17 0.70
N LEU A 72 12.37 5.16 -0.19
CA LEU A 72 12.14 4.93 -1.62
C LEU A 72 13.36 4.28 -2.30
N ASN A 73 14.58 4.54 -1.85
CA ASN A 73 15.78 3.85 -2.32
C ASN A 73 15.78 2.37 -1.90
N MET A 74 15.39 2.06 -0.66
CA MET A 74 15.24 0.67 -0.19
C MET A 74 14.20 -0.08 -1.03
N ARG A 75 13.04 0.54 -1.29
CA ARG A 75 12.02 -0.02 -2.19
C ARG A 75 12.53 -0.22 -3.61
N THR A 76 13.19 0.80 -4.18
CA THR A 76 13.74 0.76 -5.54
C THR A 76 14.79 -0.34 -5.68
N TYR A 77 15.61 -0.54 -4.66
CA TYR A 77 16.54 -1.66 -4.59
C TYR A 77 15.81 -3.01 -4.66
N ALA A 78 14.78 -3.21 -3.81
CA ALA A 78 13.98 -4.44 -3.82
C ALA A 78 13.31 -4.71 -5.18
N ILE A 79 12.89 -3.66 -5.90
CA ILE A 79 12.33 -3.77 -7.24
C ILE A 79 13.39 -4.20 -8.27
N ASN A 80 14.57 -3.57 -8.23
CA ASN A 80 15.61 -3.79 -9.22
C ASN A 80 16.25 -5.18 -9.14
N VAL A 81 16.14 -5.88 -8.00
CA VAL A 81 16.50 -7.31 -7.91
C VAL A 81 15.74 -8.14 -8.95
N TYR A 82 14.49 -7.76 -9.28
CA TYR A 82 13.66 -8.43 -10.28
C TYR A 82 13.39 -7.53 -11.48
N ARG A 83 14.42 -6.79 -11.94
CA ARG A 83 14.30 -5.84 -13.06
C ARG A 83 13.69 -6.43 -14.34
N ALA A 84 13.89 -7.73 -14.58
CA ALA A 84 13.33 -8.44 -15.73
C ALA A 84 11.81 -8.67 -15.65
N LEU A 85 11.17 -8.38 -14.51
CA LEU A 85 9.70 -8.38 -14.37
C LEU A 85 9.08 -7.01 -14.70
N LEU A 86 9.90 -6.01 -15.08
CA LEU A 86 9.48 -4.62 -15.28
C LEU A 86 9.65 -4.17 -16.73
N ILE A 87 8.65 -3.44 -17.22
CA ILE A 87 8.79 -2.62 -18.42
C ILE A 87 9.33 -1.25 -18.01
N GLY A 88 10.46 -0.84 -18.58
CA GLY A 88 11.08 0.45 -18.29
C GLY A 88 11.72 0.56 -16.90
N GLN A 89 12.11 1.78 -16.52
CA GLN A 89 12.68 2.06 -15.20
C GLN A 89 11.57 2.28 -14.18
N TYR A 90 11.73 1.73 -12.99
CA TYR A 90 10.81 1.99 -11.89
C TYR A 90 10.95 3.41 -11.35
N ASN A 91 9.81 4.03 -11.06
CA ASN A 91 9.72 5.27 -10.31
C ASN A 91 8.57 5.20 -9.32
N ALA A 92 8.82 5.47 -8.04
CA ALA A 92 7.79 5.41 -7.00
C ALA A 92 6.63 6.37 -7.33
N THR A 93 5.41 5.85 -7.32
CA THR A 93 4.23 6.63 -7.72
C THR A 93 3.94 7.73 -6.70
N GLN A 94 3.95 8.99 -7.15
CA GLN A 94 3.73 10.15 -6.28
C GLN A 94 2.35 10.13 -5.60
N SER A 95 1.32 9.59 -6.25
CA SER A 95 -0.01 9.49 -5.63
C SER A 95 -0.13 8.38 -4.57
N VAL A 96 0.90 7.53 -4.42
CA VAL A 96 1.00 6.47 -3.40
C VAL A 96 1.98 6.86 -2.30
N PHE A 97 3.17 7.35 -2.66
CA PHE A 97 4.25 7.62 -1.69
C PHE A 97 4.56 9.11 -1.52
N GLY A 98 3.77 9.98 -2.15
CA GLY A 98 4.01 11.41 -2.19
C GLY A 98 4.03 12.07 -0.82
N GLU A 99 3.19 11.57 0.09
CA GLU A 99 2.89 12.19 1.39
C GLU A 99 3.67 11.58 2.56
N ILE A 100 4.63 10.68 2.29
CA ILE A 100 5.63 10.29 3.29
C ILE A 100 6.37 11.55 3.73
N THR A 101 6.42 11.79 5.04
CA THR A 101 7.16 12.91 5.61
C THR A 101 8.49 12.45 6.20
N ASP A 102 9.57 13.15 5.86
CA ASP A 102 10.91 12.88 6.35
C ASP A 102 10.99 12.98 7.87
N GLY A 103 11.80 12.12 8.48
CA GLY A 103 12.09 12.22 9.91
C GLY A 103 10.89 11.97 10.81
N LYS A 104 9.79 11.41 10.28
CA LYS A 104 8.65 10.98 11.09
C LYS A 104 8.81 9.52 11.51
N PRO A 105 8.30 9.16 12.70
CA PRO A 105 8.18 7.76 13.07
C PRO A 105 7.08 7.07 12.24
N TRP A 106 7.01 5.77 12.36
CA TRP A 106 6.01 4.89 11.75
C TRP A 106 5.28 4.13 12.85
N TRP A 107 4.09 3.61 12.55
CA TRP A 107 3.51 2.59 13.42
C TRP A 107 4.48 1.41 13.53
N GLY A 108 4.89 1.12 14.76
CA GLY A 108 5.77 -0.01 15.06
C GLY A 108 4.96 -1.30 15.26
N MET A 109 5.56 -2.46 15.04
CA MET A 109 4.89 -3.75 15.21
C MET A 109 4.41 -3.95 16.65
N ALA A 110 5.23 -3.68 17.66
CA ALA A 110 4.78 -3.76 19.05
C ALA A 110 3.78 -2.65 19.37
N GLY A 111 4.03 -1.44 18.86
CA GLY A 111 3.14 -0.30 18.99
C GLY A 111 1.73 -0.59 18.48
N GLN A 112 1.57 -1.07 17.26
CA GLN A 112 0.28 -1.34 16.64
C GLN A 112 -0.42 -2.56 17.22
N TYR A 113 0.32 -3.66 17.42
CA TYR A 113 -0.31 -4.93 17.77
C TYR A 113 -0.52 -5.11 19.27
N ILE A 114 0.25 -4.42 20.13
CA ILE A 114 0.20 -4.59 21.59
C ILE A 114 -0.18 -3.28 22.28
N TRP A 115 0.55 -2.19 22.04
CA TRP A 115 0.43 -1.00 22.87
C TRP A 115 -0.73 -0.08 22.48
N GLY A 116 -1.09 -0.06 21.21
CA GLY A 116 -2.03 0.89 20.64
C GLY A 116 -1.45 2.30 20.51
N GLU A 117 -2.36 3.26 20.39
CA GLU A 117 -2.01 4.69 20.26
C GLU A 117 -1.28 5.22 21.52
N GLY A 118 -0.42 6.23 21.32
CA GLY A 118 0.32 6.92 22.36
C GLY A 118 1.84 6.87 22.17
N GLN A 119 2.59 7.07 23.25
CA GLN A 119 4.07 7.16 23.20
C GLN A 119 4.73 5.87 22.71
N ARG A 120 4.11 4.71 22.97
CA ARG A 120 4.64 3.39 22.60
C ARG A 120 4.19 2.92 21.21
N SER A 121 3.40 3.72 20.48
CA SER A 121 2.86 3.37 19.15
C SER A 121 3.93 3.15 18.07
N ILE A 122 5.14 3.65 18.30
CA ILE A 122 6.27 3.58 17.37
C ILE A 122 7.24 2.43 17.67
N GLU A 123 6.97 1.64 18.73
CA GLU A 123 7.89 0.60 19.20
C GLU A 123 7.91 -0.62 18.28
N GLY A 124 9.12 -1.12 18.03
CA GLY A 124 9.39 -2.26 17.14
C GLY A 124 9.68 -1.84 15.70
N MET A 125 9.89 -2.82 14.82
CA MET A 125 10.05 -2.59 13.39
C MET A 125 8.80 -1.91 12.82
N SER A 126 8.91 -1.15 11.73
CA SER A 126 7.75 -0.45 11.16
C SER A 126 6.79 -1.44 10.50
N GLU A 127 5.51 -1.34 10.80
CA GLU A 127 4.48 -2.24 10.27
C GLU A 127 4.43 -2.19 8.73
N GLU A 128 4.43 -0.99 8.14
CA GLU A 128 4.39 -0.80 6.68
C GLU A 128 5.60 -1.36 5.95
N SER A 129 6.72 -1.64 6.63
CA SER A 129 7.88 -2.28 6.02
C SER A 129 7.54 -3.66 5.44
N ARG A 130 6.49 -4.33 5.97
CA ARG A 130 5.92 -5.58 5.41
C ARG A 130 5.59 -5.45 3.93
N PHE A 131 5.12 -4.29 3.49
CA PHE A 131 4.62 -4.08 2.13
C PHE A 131 5.50 -3.10 1.32
N ILE A 132 6.02 -2.03 1.92
CA ILE A 132 6.89 -1.06 1.24
C ILE A 132 8.14 -1.75 0.68
N LEU A 133 8.74 -2.65 1.46
CA LEU A 133 9.95 -3.37 1.08
C LEU A 133 9.66 -4.63 0.26
N ASN A 134 8.40 -4.98 0.06
CA ASN A 134 7.96 -6.12 -0.74
C ASN A 134 7.10 -5.64 -1.92
N PRO A 135 7.67 -4.89 -2.87
CA PRO A 135 6.93 -4.14 -3.90
C PRO A 135 6.08 -5.03 -4.82
N PHE A 136 6.50 -6.28 -5.06
CA PHE A 136 5.74 -7.23 -5.87
C PHE A 136 4.63 -7.97 -5.09
N LEU A 137 4.54 -7.76 -3.77
CA LEU A 137 3.36 -8.13 -2.99
C LEU A 137 2.24 -7.13 -3.31
N LEU A 138 1.61 -7.31 -4.48
CA LEU A 138 0.64 -6.36 -5.01
C LEU A 138 -0.59 -6.24 -4.12
N VAL A 139 -1.01 -7.37 -3.54
CA VAL A 139 -2.09 -7.47 -2.56
C VAL A 139 -1.61 -8.33 -1.39
N GLY A 140 -1.56 -7.75 -0.18
CA GLY A 140 -1.16 -8.45 1.04
C GLY A 140 -2.30 -8.58 2.04
N ALA A 141 -2.31 -9.65 2.82
CA ALA A 141 -3.25 -9.80 3.94
C ALA A 141 -2.82 -8.92 5.14
N ASN A 142 -3.78 -8.23 5.73
CA ASN A 142 -3.61 -7.45 6.95
C ASN A 142 -4.56 -7.95 8.04
N PRO A 143 -4.14 -8.93 8.86
CA PRO A 143 -5.02 -9.56 9.82
C PRO A 143 -5.35 -8.65 11.00
N TRP A 144 -6.58 -8.79 11.51
CA TRP A 144 -7.07 -8.06 12.68
C TRP A 144 -6.55 -8.68 13.98
N THR A 145 -5.23 -8.78 14.08
CA THR A 145 -4.51 -9.36 15.22
C THR A 145 -4.03 -8.29 16.21
N ALA A 146 -4.35 -7.02 15.95
CA ALA A 146 -4.02 -5.94 16.86
C ALA A 146 -4.88 -6.03 18.13
N MET A 147 -4.29 -5.66 19.27
CA MET A 147 -4.99 -5.53 20.55
C MET A 147 -5.59 -6.84 21.09
N ILE A 148 -5.09 -8.00 20.64
CA ILE A 148 -5.47 -9.31 21.20
C ILE A 148 -4.71 -9.63 22.49
N TRP A 149 -3.63 -8.89 22.78
CA TRP A 149 -2.69 -9.16 23.86
C TRP A 149 -3.08 -8.47 25.17
N ASN A 150 -2.94 -9.18 26.28
CA ASN A 150 -2.99 -8.59 27.61
C ASN A 150 -1.66 -7.85 27.86
N LYS A 151 -1.72 -6.51 27.80
CA LYS A 151 -0.55 -5.63 27.89
C LYS A 151 0.22 -5.78 29.20
N GLU A 152 -0.43 -6.14 30.29
CA GLU A 152 0.19 -6.30 31.61
C GLU A 152 1.04 -7.57 31.72
N LYS A 153 0.79 -8.56 30.84
CA LYS A 153 1.48 -9.86 30.84
C LYS A 153 2.61 -9.96 29.81
N ILE A 154 2.64 -9.04 28.85
CA ILE A 154 3.71 -8.96 27.85
C ILE A 154 4.97 -8.38 28.49
N THR A 155 6.08 -9.09 28.34
CA THR A 155 7.40 -8.66 28.83
C THR A 155 8.31 -8.21 27.70
N GLU A 156 9.35 -7.45 28.02
CA GLU A 156 10.39 -7.09 27.05
C GLU A 156 11.12 -8.30 26.47
N ASP A 157 11.24 -9.39 27.23
CA ASP A 157 11.84 -10.63 26.74
C ASP A 157 10.95 -11.33 25.71
N ASP A 158 9.62 -11.23 25.83
CA ASP A 158 8.71 -11.69 24.78
C ASP A 158 8.95 -10.93 23.47
N LEU A 159 9.07 -9.59 23.54
CA LEU A 159 9.22 -8.73 22.37
C LEU A 159 10.56 -8.88 21.65
N ARG A 160 11.61 -9.32 22.38
CA ARG A 160 12.94 -9.59 21.81
C ARG A 160 12.99 -10.92 21.05
N ARG A 161 12.00 -11.79 21.19
CA ARG A 161 11.95 -13.04 20.45
C ARG A 161 11.70 -12.77 18.97
N TYR A 162 12.58 -13.29 18.12
CA TYR A 162 12.45 -13.14 16.66
C TYR A 162 11.16 -13.79 16.12
N ASP A 163 10.59 -14.76 16.84
CA ASP A 163 9.40 -15.51 16.46
C ASP A 163 8.11 -15.02 17.16
N PHE A 164 8.15 -13.87 17.84
CA PHE A 164 6.97 -13.31 18.51
C PHE A 164 5.84 -13.09 17.49
N PRO A 165 4.64 -13.67 17.70
CA PRO A 165 3.59 -13.70 16.70
C PRO A 165 2.74 -12.42 16.68
N TYR A 166 3.33 -11.28 16.28
CA TYR A 166 2.59 -10.01 16.16
C TYR A 166 1.44 -10.09 15.14
N THR A 167 1.71 -10.65 13.97
CA THR A 167 0.81 -10.65 12.80
C THR A 167 1.19 -11.76 11.83
N TRP A 168 0.40 -11.93 10.76
CA TRP A 168 0.77 -12.82 9.65
C TRP A 168 1.83 -12.14 8.79
N LEU A 169 2.94 -12.85 8.55
CA LEU A 169 3.98 -12.44 7.63
C LEU A 169 3.89 -13.29 6.35
N PRO A 170 4.12 -12.69 5.17
CA PRO A 170 4.15 -13.45 3.92
C PRO A 170 5.33 -14.43 3.96
N GLN A 171 5.07 -15.71 3.69
CA GLN A 171 6.07 -16.76 3.71
C GLN A 171 6.72 -16.96 2.33
N SER A 172 5.93 -16.79 1.27
CA SER A 172 6.44 -16.89 -0.09
C SER A 172 5.63 -16.01 -1.04
N LEU A 173 6.30 -15.50 -2.07
CA LEU A 173 5.71 -14.76 -3.17
C LEU A 173 6.18 -15.37 -4.49
N ARG A 174 5.26 -15.58 -5.43
CA ARG A 174 5.55 -16.14 -6.75
C ARG A 174 4.81 -15.40 -7.85
N PHE A 175 5.39 -15.37 -9.04
CA PHE A 175 4.77 -14.79 -10.22
C PHE A 175 4.76 -15.78 -11.38
N TRP A 176 3.67 -15.76 -12.15
CA TRP A 176 3.49 -16.41 -13.44
C TRP A 176 3.11 -15.33 -14.46
N PRO A 177 4.11 -14.56 -14.94
CA PRO A 177 3.86 -13.46 -15.84
C PRO A 177 3.11 -13.86 -17.11
N SER A 178 3.39 -15.05 -17.67
CA SER A 178 2.74 -15.50 -18.89
C SER A 178 1.22 -15.66 -18.72
N ALA A 179 0.82 -16.14 -17.54
CA ALA A 179 -0.57 -16.30 -17.12
C ALA A 179 -1.17 -15.02 -16.50
N LYS A 180 -0.38 -13.93 -16.39
CA LYS A 180 -0.75 -12.69 -15.69
C LYS A 180 -1.22 -12.96 -14.25
N MET A 181 -0.42 -13.73 -13.51
CA MET A 181 -0.77 -14.14 -12.14
C MET A 181 0.36 -13.88 -11.14
N GLY A 182 0.00 -13.45 -9.94
CA GLY A 182 0.86 -13.44 -8.75
C GLY A 182 0.23 -14.24 -7.62
N GLN A 183 1.04 -14.75 -6.70
CA GLN A 183 0.57 -15.47 -5.51
C GLN A 183 1.44 -15.15 -4.30
N VAL A 184 0.79 -14.84 -3.19
CA VAL A 184 1.40 -14.83 -1.86
C VAL A 184 0.83 -15.96 -1.01
N VAL A 185 1.67 -16.53 -0.15
CA VAL A 185 1.28 -17.54 0.84
C VAL A 185 1.59 -17.01 2.23
N TYR A 186 0.64 -17.15 3.14
CA TYR A 186 0.77 -16.90 4.58
C TYR A 186 0.61 -18.21 5.36
N ASP A 187 1.48 -18.43 6.34
CA ASP A 187 1.39 -19.56 7.29
C ASP A 187 0.56 -19.18 8.52
N VAL A 188 -0.76 -19.22 8.34
CA VAL A 188 -1.74 -18.86 9.38
C VAL A 188 -1.87 -19.99 10.40
N THR A 189 -1.76 -21.26 9.98
CA THR A 189 -1.73 -22.43 10.87
C THR A 189 -0.55 -22.34 11.83
N GLY A 190 0.66 -22.07 11.34
CA GLY A 190 1.85 -21.91 12.18
C GLY A 190 1.79 -20.66 13.06
N PHE A 191 1.23 -19.56 12.56
CA PHE A 191 0.94 -18.38 13.38
C PHE A 191 0.00 -18.71 14.56
N ASN A 192 -1.12 -19.40 14.29
CA ASN A 192 -2.07 -19.82 15.30
C ASN A 192 -1.46 -20.82 16.31
N GLN A 193 -0.54 -21.68 15.86
CA GLN A 193 0.24 -22.55 16.75
C GLN A 193 1.13 -21.76 17.70
N ARG A 194 1.83 -20.73 17.20
CA ARG A 194 2.65 -19.84 18.03
C ARG A 194 1.80 -19.04 19.00
N LEU A 195 0.66 -18.49 18.58
CA LEU A 195 -0.26 -17.79 19.49
C LEU A 195 -0.71 -18.66 20.67
N ARG A 196 -0.99 -19.95 20.44
CA ARG A 196 -1.37 -20.87 21.53
C ARG A 196 -0.29 -21.05 22.60
N GLN A 197 0.98 -20.80 22.28
CA GLN A 197 2.08 -20.84 23.26
C GLN A 197 2.03 -19.66 24.24
N TYR A 198 1.26 -18.62 23.92
CA TYR A 198 1.07 -17.43 24.75
C TYR A 198 -0.39 -17.28 25.21
N ALA A 199 -1.15 -18.37 25.28
CA ALA A 199 -2.58 -18.33 25.58
C ALA A 199 -2.90 -17.65 26.92
N ASP A 200 -2.00 -17.71 27.90
CA ASP A 200 -2.12 -17.03 29.19
C ASP A 200 -1.95 -15.50 29.10
N LYS A 201 -1.40 -14.99 27.99
CA LYS A 201 -1.13 -13.57 27.71
C LYS A 201 -2.09 -12.93 26.71
N ILE A 202 -3.13 -13.64 26.26
CA ILE A 202 -4.13 -13.14 25.31
C ILE A 202 -5.38 -12.66 26.09
N GLU A 203 -5.89 -11.48 25.76
CA GLU A 203 -6.99 -10.79 26.48
C GLU A 203 -8.39 -11.19 25.96
N LYS A 204 -8.52 -11.46 24.66
CA LYS A 204 -9.77 -11.88 24.01
C LYS A 204 -9.55 -13.14 23.17
N GLY A 205 -10.43 -14.13 23.39
CA GLY A 205 -10.61 -15.27 22.49
C GLY A 205 -11.53 -14.89 21.33
N ASP A 206 -11.26 -15.51 20.17
CA ASP A 206 -12.04 -15.52 18.94
C ASP A 206 -12.14 -14.12 18.29
N GLU A 207 -11.25 -13.76 17.37
CA GLU A 207 -11.45 -14.05 15.94
C GLU A 207 -10.15 -13.74 15.16
N ASN A 208 -9.14 -14.61 15.25
CA ASN A 208 -7.92 -14.52 14.41
C ASN A 208 -8.18 -14.95 12.97
N ASN A 209 -9.42 -14.85 12.51
CA ASN A 209 -9.84 -15.19 11.15
C ASN A 209 -10.30 -14.00 10.33
N HIS A 210 -10.38 -12.81 10.91
CA HIS A 210 -10.63 -11.57 10.21
C HIS A 210 -9.33 -10.94 9.67
N PHE A 211 -9.40 -10.40 8.46
CA PHE A 211 -8.32 -9.68 7.82
C PHE A 211 -8.83 -8.70 6.77
N GLY A 212 -8.05 -7.65 6.52
CA GLY A 212 -8.19 -6.78 5.37
C GLY A 212 -7.14 -7.05 4.30
N LEU A 213 -7.17 -6.27 3.21
CA LEU A 213 -6.21 -6.32 2.12
C LEU A 213 -5.48 -4.99 1.97
N VAL A 214 -4.15 -5.04 1.93
CA VAL A 214 -3.29 -3.89 1.59
C VAL A 214 -2.89 -3.99 0.14
N ALA A 215 -3.15 -2.94 -0.64
CA ALA A 215 -3.02 -2.99 -2.11
C ALA A 215 -2.38 -1.75 -2.76
N TYR A 216 -1.71 -0.89 -1.98
CA TYR A 216 -1.02 0.27 -2.57
C TYR A 216 0.14 -0.13 -3.50
N ASN A 217 0.69 -1.34 -3.34
CA ASN A 217 1.67 -1.88 -4.29
C ASN A 217 1.03 -2.15 -5.66
N ALA A 218 -0.19 -2.70 -5.71
CA ALA A 218 -0.94 -2.82 -6.97
C ALA A 218 -1.15 -1.45 -7.63
N ARG A 219 -1.54 -0.44 -6.85
CA ARG A 219 -1.72 0.94 -7.32
C ARG A 219 -0.42 1.57 -7.82
N ASP A 220 0.70 1.28 -7.17
CA ASP A 220 2.03 1.71 -7.61
C ASP A 220 2.44 1.09 -8.94
N PHE A 221 1.84 -0.03 -9.36
CA PHE A 221 1.97 -0.63 -10.70
C PHE A 221 0.79 -0.28 -11.64
N GLY A 222 -0.02 0.72 -11.28
CA GLY A 222 -1.11 1.24 -12.10
C GLY A 222 -2.39 0.40 -12.07
N TYR A 223 -2.50 -0.59 -11.18
CA TYR A 223 -3.76 -1.30 -10.95
C TYR A 223 -4.61 -0.52 -9.94
N ASP A 224 -5.54 0.28 -10.44
CA ASP A 224 -6.38 1.17 -9.62
C ASP A 224 -7.66 0.51 -9.10
N TYR A 225 -7.99 -0.70 -9.58
CA TYR A 225 -9.25 -1.37 -9.28
C TYR A 225 -9.04 -2.83 -8.92
N MET A 226 -9.84 -3.32 -7.97
CA MET A 226 -9.79 -4.71 -7.52
C MET A 226 -11.16 -5.32 -7.23
N PHE A 227 -11.24 -6.64 -7.25
CA PHE A 227 -12.41 -7.41 -6.84
C PHE A 227 -11.98 -8.76 -6.26
N ILE A 228 -12.59 -9.18 -5.15
CA ILE A 228 -12.35 -10.50 -4.57
C ILE A 228 -13.37 -11.45 -5.20
N SER A 229 -12.90 -12.38 -6.03
CA SER A 229 -13.75 -13.28 -6.78
C SER A 229 -14.35 -14.36 -5.88
N PRO A 230 -15.67 -14.38 -5.62
CA PRO A 230 -16.28 -15.40 -4.76
C PRO A 230 -16.25 -16.80 -5.39
N THR A 231 -16.22 -16.90 -6.73
CA THR A 231 -16.25 -18.18 -7.45
C THR A 231 -14.86 -18.82 -7.59
N GLN A 232 -13.79 -18.02 -7.46
CA GLN A 232 -12.40 -18.49 -7.50
C GLN A 232 -11.72 -18.45 -6.12
N SER A 233 -12.42 -17.95 -5.10
CA SER A 233 -11.97 -18.00 -3.71
C SER A 233 -12.49 -19.27 -3.04
N ALA A 234 -11.81 -19.71 -1.99
CA ALA A 234 -12.18 -20.88 -1.22
C ALA A 234 -12.07 -20.57 0.27
N ASN A 235 -13.13 -20.86 1.03
CA ASN A 235 -13.19 -20.66 2.48
C ASN A 235 -12.96 -19.21 2.90
N ILE A 236 -13.39 -18.26 2.06
CA ILE A 236 -13.33 -16.83 2.29
C ILE A 236 -14.74 -16.27 2.22
N GLU A 237 -15.11 -15.45 3.19
CA GLU A 237 -16.33 -14.68 3.23
C GLU A 237 -15.98 -13.19 3.35
N ASN A 238 -16.54 -12.36 2.47
CA ASN A 238 -16.46 -10.90 2.59
C ASN A 238 -17.72 -10.44 3.32
N THR A 239 -17.58 -9.91 4.53
CA THR A 239 -18.72 -9.61 5.43
C THR A 239 -19.58 -8.48 4.89
N ASP A 240 -18.95 -7.52 4.21
CA ASP A 240 -19.59 -6.43 3.47
C ASP A 240 -20.37 -6.91 2.24
N LYS A 241 -20.23 -8.20 1.87
CA LYS A 241 -20.87 -8.84 0.71
C LYS A 241 -20.65 -8.04 -0.57
N ASN A 242 -19.48 -7.42 -0.72
CA ASN A 242 -19.24 -6.54 -1.84
C ASN A 242 -19.36 -7.30 -3.17
N LYS A 243 -20.28 -6.82 -4.03
CA LYS A 243 -20.55 -7.39 -5.37
C LYS A 243 -20.02 -6.52 -6.50
N ASP A 244 -19.39 -5.39 -6.18
CA ASP A 244 -18.87 -4.44 -7.17
C ASP A 244 -17.35 -4.31 -7.08
N VAL A 245 -16.77 -3.74 -8.14
CA VAL A 245 -15.35 -3.44 -8.23
C VAL A 245 -14.99 -2.29 -7.30
N VAL A 246 -13.93 -2.50 -6.51
CA VAL A 246 -13.41 -1.56 -5.53
C VAL A 246 -12.30 -0.73 -6.17
N GLN A 247 -12.34 0.58 -6.00
CA GLN A 247 -11.19 1.42 -6.31
C GLN A 247 -10.15 1.32 -5.19
N ILE A 248 -8.92 1.02 -5.55
CA ILE A 248 -7.78 1.01 -4.64
C ILE A 248 -7.39 2.47 -4.37
N ARG A 249 -7.64 2.93 -3.14
CA ARG A 249 -7.32 4.31 -2.71
C ARG A 249 -6.15 4.38 -1.75
N HIS A 250 -5.54 3.23 -1.43
CA HIS A 250 -4.43 3.16 -0.48
C HIS A 250 -3.25 4.03 -0.91
N TYR A 251 -2.70 4.77 0.04
CA TYR A 251 -1.48 5.57 -0.07
C TYR A 251 -0.80 5.66 1.31
N ILE A 252 0.45 6.09 1.31
CA ILE A 252 1.21 6.35 2.53
C ILE A 252 1.25 7.86 2.79
N HIS A 253 1.00 8.23 4.03
CA HIS A 253 0.97 9.60 4.51
C HIS A 253 1.42 9.68 5.97
N THR A 254 1.68 10.89 6.47
CA THR A 254 1.77 11.13 7.91
C THR A 254 0.39 11.47 8.47
N GLY A 255 -0.10 10.67 9.40
CA GLY A 255 -1.36 10.87 10.10
C GLY A 255 -1.21 10.94 11.62
N ASP A 256 -2.27 11.37 12.30
CA ASP A 256 -2.35 11.46 13.77
C ASP A 256 -2.95 10.19 14.41
N SER A 257 -3.11 9.11 13.63
CA SER A 257 -3.73 7.85 14.11
C SER A 257 -2.95 7.22 15.27
N SER A 258 -1.64 7.43 15.33
CA SER A 258 -0.77 6.89 16.38
C SER A 258 -0.82 7.66 17.69
N LYS A 259 -1.33 8.89 17.71
CA LYS A 259 -1.22 9.83 18.85
C LYS A 259 0.20 10.03 19.38
N TYR A 260 1.23 9.62 18.62
CA TYR A 260 2.60 10.00 18.90
C TYR A 260 2.79 11.49 18.57
N PRO A 261 3.53 12.26 19.37
CA PRO A 261 3.74 13.69 19.09
C PRO A 261 4.21 13.97 17.66
N GLY A 262 3.36 14.69 16.91
CA GLY A 262 3.63 15.03 15.51
C GLY A 262 3.24 13.96 14.48
N GLY A 263 2.57 12.88 14.88
CA GLY A 263 2.03 11.85 13.99
C GLY A 263 3.05 10.81 13.52
N CYS A 264 2.55 9.79 12.82
CA CYS A 264 3.35 8.72 12.22
C CYS A 264 3.03 8.57 10.73
N ASN A 265 4.03 8.14 9.96
CA ASN A 265 3.81 7.62 8.61
C ASN A 265 3.03 6.29 8.71
N ASN A 266 1.98 6.13 7.89
CA ASN A 266 1.17 4.91 7.80
C ASN A 266 0.34 4.87 6.50
N MET A 267 -0.26 3.71 6.21
CA MET A 267 -1.24 3.57 5.14
C MET A 267 -2.62 4.11 5.53
N SER A 268 -3.29 4.74 4.56
CA SER A 268 -4.72 5.09 4.59
C SER A 268 -5.30 5.12 3.17
N PRO A 269 -6.63 5.25 2.99
CA PRO A 269 -7.69 5.09 3.99
C PRO A 269 -8.03 3.62 4.23
N ALA A 270 -8.75 3.33 5.31
CA ALA A 270 -9.53 2.10 5.38
C ALA A 270 -10.56 2.05 4.24
N ILE A 271 -10.74 0.88 3.64
CA ILE A 271 -11.68 0.59 2.56
C ILE A 271 -12.54 -0.60 3.00
N ALA A 272 -13.71 -0.30 3.58
CA ALA A 272 -14.62 -1.29 4.17
C ALA A 272 -14.79 -2.55 3.30
N GLN A 273 -14.98 -2.36 1.98
CA GLN A 273 -15.20 -3.45 1.03
C GLN A 273 -14.07 -4.50 0.94
N ILE A 274 -12.88 -4.20 1.44
CA ILE A 274 -11.71 -5.09 1.43
C ILE A 274 -11.00 -5.15 2.79
N ASP A 275 -11.58 -4.56 3.84
CA ASP A 275 -10.97 -4.51 5.17
C ASP A 275 -11.56 -5.54 6.15
N ASP A 276 -12.77 -6.04 5.91
CA ASP A 276 -13.42 -7.05 6.74
C ASP A 276 -13.72 -8.33 5.95
N ILE A 277 -12.74 -9.22 5.93
CA ILE A 277 -12.78 -10.52 5.26
C ILE A 277 -12.51 -11.60 6.29
N VAL A 278 -13.28 -12.67 6.24
CA VAL A 278 -13.19 -13.81 7.15
C VAL A 278 -12.72 -15.04 6.39
N TYR A 279 -11.75 -15.77 6.92
CA TYR A 279 -11.55 -17.17 6.50
C TYR A 279 -12.38 -18.12 7.38
N THR A 280 -13.13 -19.02 6.75
CA THR A 280 -14.03 -19.95 7.47
C THR A 280 -13.37 -21.27 7.84
N LYS A 281 -12.31 -21.65 7.12
CA LYS A 281 -11.43 -22.79 7.46
C LYS A 281 -10.11 -22.69 6.70
N LEU A 282 -9.03 -23.22 7.28
CA LEU A 282 -7.74 -23.37 6.61
C LEU A 282 -7.64 -24.76 5.93
N PRO A 283 -6.99 -24.87 4.75
CA PRO A 283 -6.45 -23.75 3.97
C PRO A 283 -7.56 -22.89 3.34
N ALA A 284 -7.34 -21.59 3.23
CA ALA A 284 -8.23 -20.64 2.57
C ALA A 284 -7.52 -19.91 1.44
N ARG A 285 -8.29 -19.37 0.49
CA ARG A 285 -7.79 -18.68 -0.69
C ARG A 285 -8.69 -17.50 -1.02
N ALA A 286 -8.11 -16.29 -1.05
CA ALA A 286 -8.74 -15.13 -1.69
C ALA A 286 -8.11 -14.94 -3.08
N THR A 287 -8.95 -15.02 -4.12
CA THR A 287 -8.53 -14.74 -5.49
C THR A 287 -8.94 -13.31 -5.85
N VAL A 288 -7.96 -12.44 -6.07
CA VAL A 288 -8.16 -11.01 -6.30
C VAL A 288 -7.92 -10.70 -7.77
N TYR A 289 -8.92 -10.14 -8.43
CA TYR A 289 -8.80 -9.59 -9.78
C TYR A 289 -8.34 -8.14 -9.69
N LEU A 290 -7.37 -7.77 -10.53
CA LEU A 290 -6.83 -6.41 -10.62
C LEU A 290 -7.02 -5.87 -12.04
N TRP A 291 -7.41 -4.60 -12.13
CA TRP A 291 -7.52 -3.86 -13.39
C TRP A 291 -6.83 -2.51 -13.29
N LYS A 292 -6.22 -2.09 -14.41
CA LYS A 292 -5.66 -0.75 -14.56
C LYS A 292 -6.74 0.32 -14.72
N GLN A 293 -7.86 -0.03 -15.35
CA GLN A 293 -9.01 0.84 -15.58
C GLN A 293 -10.26 0.21 -14.98
N ARG A 294 -11.27 1.02 -14.64
CA ARG A 294 -12.52 0.48 -14.11
C ARG A 294 -13.14 -0.45 -15.16
N PRO A 295 -13.31 -1.75 -14.87
CA PRO A 295 -13.93 -2.66 -15.82
C PRO A 295 -15.43 -2.39 -15.91
N PRO A 296 -16.09 -2.80 -17.00
CA PRO A 296 -17.54 -2.66 -17.16
C PRO A 296 -18.34 -3.55 -16.20
N SER A 297 -17.73 -4.61 -15.65
CA SER A 297 -18.32 -5.46 -14.60
C SER A 297 -17.25 -6.33 -13.94
N VAL A 298 -17.59 -6.97 -12.82
CA VAL A 298 -16.75 -7.96 -12.12
C VAL A 298 -16.42 -9.20 -12.95
N ASN A 299 -17.16 -9.45 -14.05
CA ASN A 299 -16.94 -10.58 -14.96
C ASN A 299 -15.96 -10.24 -16.10
N ALA A 300 -15.54 -8.97 -16.23
CA ALA A 300 -14.54 -8.60 -17.22
C ALA A 300 -13.22 -9.34 -16.92
N LYS A 301 -12.47 -9.70 -17.97
CA LYS A 301 -11.16 -10.33 -17.81
C LYS A 301 -10.23 -9.39 -17.02
N PRO A 302 -9.56 -9.85 -15.94
CA PRO A 302 -8.60 -9.04 -15.22
C PRO A 302 -7.33 -8.79 -16.02
N ASP A 303 -6.68 -7.66 -15.75
CA ASP A 303 -5.33 -7.37 -16.25
C ASP A 303 -4.29 -8.22 -15.52
N LEU A 304 -4.53 -8.55 -14.25
CA LEU A 304 -3.75 -9.48 -13.45
C LEU A 304 -4.64 -10.16 -12.40
N THR A 305 -4.39 -11.43 -12.12
CA THR A 305 -4.98 -12.15 -10.98
C THR A 305 -3.94 -12.31 -9.87
N PHE A 306 -4.26 -11.88 -8.65
CA PHE A 306 -3.38 -12.03 -7.49
C PHE A 306 -4.05 -12.95 -6.47
N VAL A 307 -3.36 -14.03 -6.09
CA VAL A 307 -3.88 -15.04 -5.17
C VAL A 307 -3.25 -14.85 -3.79
N VAL A 308 -4.09 -14.79 -2.76
CA VAL A 308 -3.68 -14.77 -1.35
C VAL A 308 -4.08 -16.11 -0.74
N ASP A 309 -3.10 -16.98 -0.52
CA ASP A 309 -3.30 -18.27 0.14
C ASP A 309 -2.99 -18.16 1.64
N LEU A 310 -3.94 -18.61 2.45
CA LEU A 310 -3.82 -18.76 3.89
C LEU A 310 -3.72 -20.25 4.19
N LYS A 311 -2.58 -20.71 4.71
CA LYS A 311 -2.32 -22.12 5.00
C LYS A 311 -2.27 -22.38 6.49
#